data_AF-A0A8T6HK56-F1
#
_entry.id   AF-A0A8T6HK56-F1
#
_cell.length_a   1.000
_cell.length_b   1.000
_cell.length_c   1.000
_cell.angle_alpha   90.00
_cell.angle_beta   90.00
_cell.angle_gamma   90.00
#
_symmetry.space_group_name_H-M   'P 1'
#
loop_
_entity.id
_entity.type
_entity.pdbx_description
1 polymer ?
#
loop_
_entity_poly.entity_id
_entity_poly.type
_entity_poly.pdbx_seq_one_letter_code
_entity_poly.pdbx_strand_id
1 'polypeptide(L)'
;MTTTPARQKYEITAMAGSQPVAYNIYLEVRQLAWSSMTSPLTVPAGDSLSMGPTLTGAIGKATYSISPEASELPHGVTFNDKTGAIAGTPKIASAAKTLSVTATDSANPPQTASYSVEITVNPSAKRRSCGSQAVPAQSLKEPPQRLRFMHPMRRRRANR
;
A
#
# COMPACT_ATOMS: atom_id res chain seq x y z
N MET A 1 18.07 -6.34 1.79
CA MET A 1 19.14 -6.88 2.65
C MET A 1 19.27 -8.36 2.31
N THR A 2 20.32 -8.74 1.59
CA THR A 2 20.63 -10.16 1.30
C THR A 2 21.33 -10.73 2.53
N THR A 3 20.62 -11.55 3.31
CA THR A 3 21.26 -12.35 4.35
C THR A 3 22.09 -13.43 3.65
N THR A 4 23.41 -13.27 3.66
CA THR A 4 24.34 -14.33 3.25
C THR A 4 24.08 -15.55 4.15
N PRO A 5 23.82 -16.74 3.59
CA PRO A 5 23.65 -17.93 4.41
C PRO A 5 24.90 -18.14 5.28
N ALA A 6 24.69 -18.41 6.57
CA ALA A 6 25.79 -18.64 7.49
C ALA A 6 26.49 -19.96 7.12
N ARG A 7 27.73 -19.86 6.67
CA ARG A 7 28.60 -21.01 6.37
C ARG A 7 29.45 -21.31 7.60
N GLN A 8 29.22 -22.46 8.22
CA GLN A 8 30.00 -22.91 9.37
C GLN A 8 31.09 -23.88 8.90
N LYS A 9 32.33 -23.61 9.31
CA LYS A 9 33.47 -24.50 9.08
C LYS A 9 33.63 -25.43 10.28
N TYR A 10 33.77 -26.71 10.02
CA TYR A 10 34.17 -27.74 10.98
C TYR A 10 35.46 -28.39 10.51
N GLU A 11 36.33 -28.71 11.47
CA GLU A 11 37.57 -29.42 11.22
C GLU A 11 37.46 -30.77 11.90
N ILE A 12 37.58 -31.84 11.12
CA ILE A 12 37.64 -33.20 11.64
C ILE A 12 39.08 -33.68 11.51
N THR A 13 39.67 -34.05 12.64
CA THR A 13 41.02 -34.63 12.68
C THR A 13 40.91 -36.13 12.97
N ALA A 14 41.50 -36.94 12.12
CA ALA A 14 41.61 -38.39 12.27
C ALA A 14 43.08 -38.81 12.28
N MET A 15 43.41 -39.92 12.94
CA MET A 15 44.77 -40.46 12.95
C MET A 15 44.92 -41.54 11.87
N ALA A 16 45.84 -41.33 10.93
CA ALA A 16 46.29 -42.37 9.99
C ALA A 16 47.64 -42.92 10.50
N GLY A 17 47.59 -43.87 11.44
CA GLY A 17 48.77 -44.29 12.20
C GLY A 17 49.16 -43.23 13.24
N SER A 18 50.41 -42.75 13.21
CA SER A 18 50.90 -41.69 14.11
C SER A 18 50.71 -40.26 13.58
N GLN A 19 50.19 -40.09 12.36
CA GLN A 19 50.00 -38.78 11.74
C GLN A 19 48.54 -38.33 11.81
N PRO A 20 48.26 -37.13 12.37
CA PRO A 20 46.92 -36.54 12.29
C PRO A 20 46.67 -36.01 10.88
N VAL A 21 45.50 -36.33 10.35
CA VAL A 21 44.98 -35.84 9.07
C VAL A 21 43.71 -35.05 9.36
N ALA A 22 43.67 -33.80 8.91
CA ALA A 22 42.53 -32.91 9.08
C ALA A 22 41.71 -32.77 7.79
N TYR A 23 40.39 -32.76 7.92
CA TYR A 23 39.45 -32.49 6.84
C TYR A 23 38.55 -31.32 7.23
N ASN A 24 38.39 -30.39 6.31
CA ASN A 24 37.45 -29.28 6.46
C ASN A 24 36.07 -29.70 5.93
N ILE A 25 35.05 -29.58 6.76
CA ILE A 25 33.65 -29.71 6.38
C ILE A 25 33.01 -28.32 6.44
N TYR A 26 32.23 -28.00 5.42
CA TYR A 26 31.44 -26.78 5.37
C TYR A 26 29.96 -27.14 5.43
N LEU A 27 29.24 -26.59 6.41
CA LEU A 27 27.79 -26.69 6.51
C LEU A 27 27.18 -25.32 6.19
N GLU A 28 26.13 -25.32 5.39
CA GLU A 28 25.35 -24.12 5.07
C GLU A 28 23.97 -24.23 5.71
N VAL A 29 23.62 -23.23 6.51
CA VAL A 29 22.26 -23.15 7.07
C VAL A 29 21.35 -22.64 5.96
N ARG A 30 20.43 -23.50 5.55
CA ARG A 30 19.33 -23.12 4.67
C ARG A 30 18.58 -21.94 5.29
N GLN A 31 18.27 -20.92 4.49
CA GLN A 31 17.46 -19.79 4.94
C GLN A 31 16.39 -19.45 3.91
N LEU A 32 15.12 -19.65 4.29
CA LEU A 32 13.99 -19.08 3.59
C LEU A 32 13.93 -17.57 3.87
N ALA A 33 13.95 -16.75 2.83
CA ALA A 33 13.96 -15.31 2.97
C ALA A 33 13.17 -14.63 1.86
N TRP A 34 12.54 -13.53 2.22
CA TRP A 34 11.84 -12.66 1.30
C TRP A 34 12.76 -11.51 0.87
N SER A 35 12.59 -11.04 -0.36
CA SER A 35 13.30 -9.90 -0.95
C SER A 35 12.35 -9.00 -1.71
N SER A 36 12.79 -7.78 -2.04
CA SER A 36 11.99 -6.79 -2.80
C SER A 36 10.66 -6.39 -2.14
N MET A 37 10.57 -6.45 -0.80
CA MET A 37 9.42 -5.92 -0.06
C MET A 37 9.41 -4.40 -0.12
N THR A 38 8.23 -3.80 -0.18
CA THR A 38 8.07 -2.34 -0.08
C THR A 38 7.05 -2.04 1.02
N SER A 39 7.47 -1.31 2.05
CA SER A 39 6.62 -0.85 3.15
C SER A 39 7.17 0.47 3.73
N PRO A 40 6.31 1.41 4.16
CA PRO A 40 4.87 1.42 3.97
C PRO A 40 4.49 1.64 2.51
N LEU A 41 3.26 1.29 2.16
CA LEU A 41 2.70 1.43 0.83
C LEU A 41 1.50 2.37 0.90
N THR A 42 1.65 3.56 0.32
CA THR A 42 0.61 4.59 0.33
C THR A 42 0.20 4.91 -1.10
N VAL A 43 -1.08 4.74 -1.42
CA VAL A 43 -1.62 5.07 -2.74
C VAL A 43 -2.93 5.86 -2.67
N PRO A 44 -3.21 6.76 -3.63
CA PRO A 44 -4.54 7.34 -3.78
C PRO A 44 -5.57 6.29 -4.23
N ALA A 45 -6.82 6.44 -3.78
CA ALA A 45 -7.93 5.65 -4.30
C ALA A 45 -8.09 5.88 -5.82
N GLY A 46 -8.20 4.78 -6.57
CA GLY A 46 -8.31 4.76 -8.02
C GLY A 46 -6.98 4.52 -8.76
N ASP A 47 -5.84 4.55 -8.09
CA ASP A 47 -4.54 4.25 -8.69
C ASP A 47 -4.18 2.76 -8.49
N SER A 48 -3.37 2.20 -9.40
CA SER A 48 -2.94 0.80 -9.30
C SER A 48 -1.93 0.59 -8.19
N LEU A 49 -2.16 -0.43 -7.39
CA LEU A 49 -1.28 -0.96 -6.35
C LEU A 49 -0.70 -2.29 -6.81
N SER A 50 0.62 -2.46 -6.72
CA SER A 50 1.24 -3.78 -6.92
C SER A 50 2.47 -3.93 -6.06
N MET A 51 2.53 -5.03 -5.32
CA MET A 51 3.68 -5.46 -4.55
C MET A 51 3.89 -6.95 -4.80
N GLY A 52 5.05 -7.29 -5.37
CA GLY A 52 5.45 -8.66 -5.68
C GLY A 52 6.77 -9.02 -5.02
N PRO A 53 6.81 -9.30 -3.71
CA PRO A 53 8.03 -9.71 -3.05
C PRO A 53 8.48 -11.08 -3.58
N THR A 54 9.78 -11.32 -3.59
CA THR A 54 10.36 -12.56 -4.10
C THR A 54 10.82 -13.43 -2.95
N LEU A 55 10.31 -14.66 -2.89
CA LEU A 55 10.74 -15.68 -1.93
C LEU A 55 12.00 -16.39 -2.48
N THR A 56 13.03 -16.50 -1.64
CA THR A 56 14.33 -17.10 -1.96
C THR A 56 14.68 -18.16 -0.92
N GLY A 57 15.45 -19.18 -1.30
CA GLY A 57 15.83 -20.28 -0.40
C GLY A 57 14.72 -21.30 -0.10
N ALA A 58 13.62 -21.27 -0.87
CA ALA A 58 12.58 -22.28 -0.82
C ALA A 58 13.07 -23.58 -1.47
N ILE A 59 12.78 -24.71 -0.82
CA ILE A 59 13.01 -26.04 -1.37
C ILE A 59 11.63 -26.70 -1.54
N GLY A 60 11.34 -27.12 -2.78
CA GLY A 60 10.02 -27.61 -3.15
C GLY A 60 8.98 -26.49 -3.32
N LYS A 61 7.71 -26.84 -3.16
CA LYS A 61 6.59 -25.89 -3.25
C LYS A 61 6.50 -25.04 -1.97
N ALA A 62 6.20 -23.76 -2.13
CA ALA A 62 5.84 -22.85 -1.04
C ALA A 62 4.32 -22.61 -0.99
N THR A 63 3.77 -22.54 0.22
CA THR A 63 2.40 -22.11 0.51
C THR A 63 2.43 -20.75 1.18
N TYR A 64 1.51 -19.86 0.79
CA TYR A 64 1.47 -18.49 1.27
C TYR A 64 0.17 -18.21 2.03
N SER A 65 0.27 -17.51 3.15
CA SER A 65 -0.87 -17.06 3.95
C SER A 65 -0.71 -15.59 4.33
N ILE A 66 -1.83 -14.95 4.64
CA ILE A 66 -1.90 -13.55 5.07
C ILE A 66 -2.66 -13.46 6.39
N SER A 67 -2.20 -12.60 7.29
CA SER A 67 -2.80 -12.34 8.60
C SER A 67 -2.95 -10.82 8.84
N PRO A 68 -4.07 -10.33 9.44
CA PRO A 68 -5.15 -11.08 10.09
C PRO A 68 -6.00 -11.90 9.11
N GLU A 69 -6.49 -11.30 8.03
CA GLU A 69 -7.28 -11.96 6.98
C GLU A 69 -7.06 -11.30 5.61
N ALA A 70 -7.35 -11.99 4.51
CA ALA A 70 -7.27 -11.37 3.17
C ALA A 70 -8.41 -10.36 2.92
N SER A 71 -9.57 -10.57 3.56
CA SER A 71 -10.74 -9.67 3.51
C SER A 71 -10.46 -8.28 4.11
N GLU A 72 -9.40 -8.21 4.90
CA GLU A 72 -8.96 -7.00 5.54
C GLU A 72 -8.16 -6.06 4.63
N LEU A 73 -7.79 -6.51 3.42
CA LEU A 73 -7.19 -5.66 2.39
C LEU A 73 -8.14 -4.53 1.96
N PRO A 74 -7.61 -3.36 1.54
CA PRO A 74 -8.44 -2.29 0.99
C PRO A 74 -9.30 -2.77 -0.18
N HIS A 75 -10.54 -2.29 -0.26
CA HIS A 75 -11.50 -2.77 -1.25
C HIS A 75 -10.98 -2.60 -2.69
N GLY A 76 -10.85 -3.71 -3.43
CA GLY A 76 -10.28 -3.73 -4.78
C GLY A 76 -8.81 -4.13 -4.84
N VAL A 77 -8.19 -4.43 -3.70
CA VAL A 77 -6.88 -5.07 -3.57
C VAL A 77 -7.07 -6.54 -3.20
N THR A 78 -6.22 -7.41 -3.74
CA THR A 78 -6.29 -8.86 -3.55
C THR A 78 -4.91 -9.43 -3.21
N PHE A 79 -4.91 -10.53 -2.47
CA PHE A 79 -3.72 -11.33 -2.18
C PHE A 79 -3.72 -12.58 -3.08
N ASN A 80 -2.58 -12.86 -3.71
CA ASN A 80 -2.37 -14.07 -4.48
C ASN A 80 -1.67 -15.12 -3.61
N ASP A 81 -2.41 -16.13 -3.19
CA ASP A 81 -1.96 -17.24 -2.34
C ASP A 81 -0.91 -18.18 -2.99
N LYS A 82 -0.65 -18.03 -4.30
CA LYS A 82 0.38 -18.78 -5.03
C LYS A 82 1.70 -18.05 -5.13
N THR A 83 1.69 -16.72 -5.05
CA THR A 83 2.88 -15.89 -5.27
C THR A 83 3.23 -15.00 -4.08
N GLY A 84 2.32 -14.84 -3.13
CA GLY A 84 2.45 -13.87 -2.04
C GLY A 84 2.29 -12.41 -2.49
N ALA A 85 1.89 -12.17 -3.74
CA ALA A 85 1.75 -10.82 -4.28
C ALA A 85 0.45 -10.16 -3.79
N ILE A 86 0.52 -8.86 -3.52
CA ILE A 86 -0.65 -8.02 -3.18
C ILE A 86 -0.82 -7.01 -4.32
N ALA A 87 -1.96 -7.04 -4.99
CA ALA A 87 -2.20 -6.18 -6.15
C ALA A 87 -3.68 -5.81 -6.33
N GLY A 88 -3.92 -4.70 -7.01
CA GLY A 88 -5.26 -4.27 -7.42
C GLY A 88 -5.39 -2.76 -7.54
N THR A 89 -6.62 -2.27 -7.48
CA THR A 89 -6.92 -0.82 -7.52
C THR A 89 -7.86 -0.50 -6.37
N PRO A 90 -7.35 0.04 -5.25
CA PRO A 90 -8.20 0.38 -4.12
C PRO A 90 -9.23 1.43 -4.52
N LYS A 91 -10.50 1.15 -4.23
CA LYS A 91 -11.63 2.02 -4.60
C LYS A 91 -12.02 3.00 -3.51
N ILE A 92 -11.75 2.66 -2.25
CA ILE A 92 -12.20 3.39 -1.07
C ILE A 92 -10.98 3.73 -0.23
N ALA A 93 -10.91 4.98 0.24
CA ALA A 93 -9.89 5.41 1.18
C ALA A 93 -9.99 4.62 2.48
N SER A 94 -8.85 4.28 3.07
CA SER A 94 -8.78 3.49 4.28
C SER A 94 -7.56 3.92 5.10
N ALA A 95 -7.71 3.86 6.43
CA ALA A 95 -6.59 4.06 7.35
C ALA A 95 -5.47 3.04 7.09
N ALA A 96 -4.28 3.35 7.63
CA ALA A 96 -3.13 2.48 7.57
C ALA A 96 -3.45 1.12 8.18
N LYS A 97 -3.00 0.07 7.50
CA LYS A 97 -3.25 -1.31 7.92
C LYS A 97 -2.04 -2.20 7.76
N THR A 98 -1.65 -2.83 8.86
CA THR A 98 -0.52 -3.75 8.89
C THR A 98 -0.99 -5.17 8.62
N LEU A 99 -0.38 -5.80 7.61
CA LEU A 99 -0.63 -7.17 7.21
C LEU A 99 0.68 -7.95 7.26
N SER A 100 0.63 -9.18 7.72
CA SER A 100 1.76 -10.10 7.71
C SER A 100 1.53 -11.20 6.67
N VAL A 101 2.50 -11.38 5.78
CA VAL A 101 2.49 -12.46 4.80
C VAL A 101 3.53 -13.49 5.19
N THR A 102 3.12 -14.75 5.27
CA THR A 102 3.97 -15.87 5.65
C THR A 102 4.07 -16.86 4.51
N ALA A 103 5.29 -17.29 4.20
CA ALA A 103 5.57 -18.40 3.30
C ALA A 103 6.11 -19.58 4.10
N THR A 104 5.66 -20.78 3.75
CA THR A 104 6.18 -22.06 4.27
C THR A 104 6.52 -22.94 3.10
N ASP A 105 7.70 -23.55 3.09
CA ASP A 105 8.09 -24.49 2.05
C ASP A 105 7.84 -25.96 2.45
N SER A 106 8.06 -26.88 1.51
CA SER A 106 7.73 -28.31 1.66
C SER A 106 8.96 -29.19 1.93
N ALA A 107 10.08 -28.59 2.32
CA ALA A 107 11.27 -29.31 2.75
C ALA A 107 11.02 -30.12 4.04
N ASN A 108 11.95 -31.03 4.35
CA ASN A 108 11.99 -31.73 5.64
C ASN A 108 13.35 -31.49 6.33
N PRO A 109 13.40 -30.69 7.41
CA PRO A 109 12.29 -29.95 8.02
C PRO A 109 11.82 -28.75 7.17
N PRO A 110 10.54 -28.35 7.29
CA PRO A 110 10.04 -27.14 6.61
C PRO A 110 10.64 -25.89 7.25
N GLN A 111 10.79 -24.82 6.46
CA GLN A 111 11.09 -23.49 7.00
C GLN A 111 10.01 -22.49 6.63
N THR A 112 9.93 -21.46 7.47
CA THR A 112 8.98 -20.36 7.34
C THR A 112 9.72 -19.04 7.23
N ALA A 113 9.12 -18.11 6.48
CA ALA A 113 9.59 -16.74 6.39
C ALA A 113 8.37 -15.81 6.34
N SER A 114 8.41 -14.74 7.14
CA SER A 114 7.33 -13.77 7.20
C SER A 114 7.85 -12.37 6.95
N TYR A 115 6.98 -11.51 6.40
CA TYR A 115 7.22 -10.08 6.36
C TYR A 115 5.93 -9.32 6.64
N SER A 116 6.08 -8.10 7.16
CA SER A 116 4.96 -7.19 7.42
C SER A 116 4.96 -6.06 6.41
N VAL A 117 3.77 -5.66 5.99
CA VAL A 117 3.53 -4.49 5.13
C VAL A 117 2.45 -3.62 5.75
N GLU A 118 2.67 -2.32 5.76
CA GLU A 118 1.65 -1.34 6.12
C GLU A 118 1.08 -0.71 4.84
N ILE A 119 -0.24 -0.79 4.65
CA ILE A 119 -0.92 -0.25 3.47
C ILE A 119 -1.88 0.88 3.88
N THR A 120 -1.74 2.03 3.25
CA THR A 120 -2.62 3.20 3.43
C THR A 120 -3.25 3.60 2.10
N VAL A 121 -4.56 3.86 2.09
CA VAL A 121 -5.25 4.39 0.91
C VAL A 121 -5.73 5.80 1.17
N ASN A 122 -5.12 6.76 0.49
CA ASN A 122 -5.52 8.16 0.58
C ASN A 122 -6.76 8.43 -0.28
N PRO A 123 -7.59 9.44 0.07
CA PRO A 123 -8.66 9.89 -0.79
C PRO A 123 -8.14 10.26 -2.18
N SER A 124 -8.96 10.00 -3.21
CA SER A 124 -8.56 10.27 -4.59
C SER A 124 -8.35 11.77 -4.81
N ALA A 125 -7.16 12.14 -5.29
CA ALA A 125 -6.87 13.51 -5.72
C ALA A 125 -7.45 13.81 -7.12
N LYS A 126 -8.00 12.80 -7.83
CA LYS A 126 -8.77 13.07 -9.05
C LYS A 126 -10.02 13.83 -8.66
N ARG A 127 -9.91 15.16 -8.75
CA ARG A 127 -11.05 16.06 -8.81
C ARG A 127 -11.99 15.46 -9.84
N ARG A 128 -13.15 14.95 -9.41
CA ARG A 128 -14.27 14.87 -10.32
C ARG A 128 -14.41 16.31 -10.80
N SER A 129 -14.17 16.56 -12.09
CA SER A 129 -14.72 17.76 -12.69
C SER A 129 -16.22 17.59 -12.51
N CYS A 130 -16.76 18.09 -11.40
CA CYS A 130 -18.14 18.50 -11.38
C CYS A 130 -18.19 19.43 -12.59
N GLY A 131 -18.89 19.00 -13.64
CA GLY A 131 -19.13 19.87 -14.76
C GLY A 131 -19.69 21.14 -14.13
N SER A 132 -18.91 22.22 -14.18
CA SER A 132 -19.50 23.54 -14.15
C SER A 132 -20.32 23.62 -15.43
N GLN A 133 -21.49 22.97 -15.44
CA GLN A 133 -22.62 23.64 -16.04
C GLN A 133 -22.85 24.81 -15.10
N ALA A 134 -22.22 25.93 -15.44
CA ALA A 134 -22.71 27.22 -15.01
C ALA A 134 -24.21 27.16 -15.23
N VAL A 135 -24.98 27.23 -14.13
CA VAL A 135 -26.39 27.56 -14.25
C VAL A 135 -26.38 28.88 -15.02
N PRO A 136 -26.92 28.97 -16.25
CA PRO A 136 -26.98 30.25 -16.92
C PRO A 136 -27.79 31.15 -15.99
N ALA A 137 -27.14 32.16 -15.42
CA ALA A 137 -27.84 33.20 -14.68
C ALA A 137 -28.79 33.84 -15.68
N GLN A 138 -30.07 33.51 -15.59
CA GLN A 138 -31.10 34.24 -16.32
C GLN A 138 -31.04 35.67 -15.81
N SER A 139 -30.58 36.54 -16.69
CA SER A 139 -30.52 37.99 -16.54
C SER A 139 -31.81 38.48 -15.90
N LEU A 140 -31.74 38.87 -14.63
CA LEU A 140 -32.79 39.63 -13.97
C LEU A 140 -32.82 40.98 -14.67
N LYS A 141 -33.84 41.26 -15.48
CA LYS A 141 -34.08 42.57 -16.08
C LYS A 141 -34.15 43.61 -14.97
N GLU A 142 -33.11 44.43 -14.83
CA GLU A 142 -33.15 45.62 -14.00
C GLU A 142 -34.27 46.55 -14.52
N PRO A 143 -35.18 47.05 -13.66
CA PRO A 143 -36.12 48.09 -14.06
C PRO A 143 -35.38 49.42 -14.27
N PRO A 144 -35.73 50.23 -15.28
CA PRO A 144 -35.01 51.45 -15.60
C PRO A 144 -35.12 52.48 -14.47
N GLN A 145 -33.96 53.03 -14.09
CA GLN A 145 -33.85 54.10 -13.11
C GLN A 145 -34.61 55.34 -13.56
N ARG A 146 -35.58 55.78 -12.75
CA ARG A 146 -36.30 57.04 -12.98
C ARG A 146 -35.45 58.20 -12.48
N LEU A 147 -34.97 58.97 -13.47
CA LEU A 147 -34.21 60.22 -13.37
C LEU A 147 -34.79 61.23 -12.37
N ARG A 148 -33.91 61.79 -11.55
CA ARG A 148 -34.17 62.81 -10.51
C ARG A 148 -34.87 64.05 -11.05
N PHE A 149 -35.79 64.63 -10.28
CA PHE A 149 -35.84 66.10 -10.13
C PHE A 149 -36.26 66.48 -8.70
N MET A 150 -35.29 67.03 -7.99
CA MET A 150 -35.43 67.76 -6.74
C MET A 150 -35.94 69.17 -7.08
N HIS A 151 -37.10 69.58 -6.56
CA HIS A 151 -37.51 71.00 -6.49
C HIS A 151 -38.24 71.26 -5.16
N PRO A 152 -38.11 72.47 -4.57
CA PRO A 152 -38.31 72.72 -3.14
C PRO A 152 -39.74 73.13 -2.73
N MET A 153 -39.91 73.21 -1.40
CA MET A 153 -41.08 73.60 -0.59
C MET A 153 -42.14 74.52 -1.23
N ARG A 154 -43.42 74.21 -0.92
CA ARG A 154 -44.45 75.24 -0.68
C ARG A 154 -45.33 74.83 0.51
N ARG A 155 -45.14 75.50 1.65
CA ARG A 155 -46.15 75.56 2.72
C ARG A 155 -47.28 76.49 2.25
N ARG A 156 -48.54 76.03 2.33
CA ARG A 156 -49.70 76.93 2.39
C ARG A 156 -50.51 76.60 3.64
N ARG A 157 -50.58 77.59 4.54
CA ARG A 157 -51.56 77.70 5.62
C ARG A 157 -52.91 78.12 5.04
N ALA A 158 -54.00 77.54 5.55
CA ALA A 158 -55.35 78.10 5.76
C ALA A 158 -56.12 76.96 6.48
N ASN A 159 -56.63 77.03 7.70
CA ASN A 159 -57.48 78.01 8.40
C ASN A 159 -58.78 78.32 7.66
N ARG A 160 -59.82 77.52 7.92
CA ARG A 160 -61.12 77.96 8.43
C ARG A 160 -61.91 76.76 8.95
#